data_AF-A0A1Y1XBQ9-F1
#
_entry.id   AF-A0A1Y1XBQ9-F1
#
_cell.length_a   1.000
_cell.length_b   1.000
_cell.length_c   1.000
_cell.angle_alpha   90.00
_cell.angle_beta   90.00
_cell.angle_gamma   90.00
#
_symmetry.space_group_name_H-M   'P 1'
#
loop_
_entity.id
_entity.type
_entity.pdbx_description
1 polymer ?
#
loop_
_entity_poly.entity_id
_entity_poly.type
_entity_poly.pdbx_seq_one_letter_code
_entity_poly.pdbx_strand_id
1 'polypeptide(L)'
;MNFKTILSVSALALLSAAAPVSKDVKTLKSECQAQKGLFINKSNNSDYVCLQPNFNEANLDNAACINVSEQIFCINPKITNIEECDRSSDDYVYEACLDRFNKISSIAYYPILSFSKKDEAKFAENKKKCVNNLGIYLEWDDDKKLNACLYPEFNFKSLDDEHCVTVTKIKENNIPLHGIKYCVVEDMTSIPACKKSHEHYNTNGCSRFLDAMASFQAMDISV
;
A
#
# COMPACT_ATOMS: atom_id res chain seq x y z
N MET A 1 86.39 -2.30 -1.01
CA MET A 1 85.15 -2.75 -0.35
C MET A 1 84.51 -1.55 0.33
N ASN A 2 83.23 -1.26 0.06
CA ASN A 2 82.24 -0.80 1.04
C ASN A 2 80.90 -0.51 0.36
N PHE A 3 79.97 -1.45 0.54
CA PHE A 3 78.54 -1.36 0.24
C PHE A 3 77.89 -0.34 1.19
N LYS A 4 77.05 0.56 0.68
CA LYS A 4 76.09 1.32 1.51
C LYS A 4 74.68 1.23 0.91
N THR A 5 74.05 0.14 1.32
CA THR A 5 72.67 -0.04 1.79
C THR A 5 71.62 1.03 1.44
N ILE A 6 70.63 0.54 0.69
CA ILE A 6 69.29 1.09 0.43
C ILE A 6 68.47 1.11 1.71
N LEU A 7 67.76 2.21 2.01
CA LEU A 7 66.59 2.20 2.89
C LEU A 7 65.51 3.14 2.31
N SER A 8 64.65 2.56 1.47
CA SER A 8 63.38 3.14 1.08
C SER A 8 62.37 2.89 2.19
N VAL A 9 61.96 3.93 2.91
CA VAL A 9 60.88 3.87 3.90
C VAL A 9 59.59 4.29 3.20
N SER A 10 58.83 3.33 2.71
CA SER A 10 57.46 3.56 2.26
C SER A 10 56.55 3.49 3.48
N ALA A 11 56.09 4.65 3.96
CA ALA A 11 55.05 4.73 4.97
C ALA A 11 53.74 4.18 4.39
N LEU A 12 53.36 2.97 4.78
CA LEU A 12 52.06 2.39 4.49
C LEU A 12 51.04 3.09 5.39
N ALA A 13 50.32 4.08 4.85
CA ALA A 13 49.16 4.65 5.52
C ALA A 13 48.05 3.58 5.53
N LEU A 14 47.84 2.95 6.70
CA LEU A 14 46.68 2.12 6.97
C LEU A 14 45.43 3.01 6.95
N LEU A 15 44.76 3.08 5.81
CA LEU A 15 43.38 3.54 5.73
C LEU A 15 42.53 2.51 6.47
N SER A 16 42.22 2.80 7.74
CA SER A 16 41.14 2.13 8.45
C SER A 16 39.82 2.49 7.79
N ALA A 17 39.43 1.71 6.79
CA ALA A 17 38.06 1.66 6.33
C ALA A 17 37.22 1.12 7.49
N ALA A 18 36.56 2.02 8.22
CA ALA A 18 35.50 1.62 9.13
C ALA A 18 34.39 1.03 8.26
N ALA A 19 34.29 -0.30 8.22
CA ALA A 19 33.12 -0.97 7.69
C ALA A 19 31.90 -0.44 8.44
N PRO A 20 30.77 -0.16 7.75
CA PRO A 20 29.54 0.23 8.44
C PRO A 20 29.20 -0.87 9.45
N VAL A 21 29.17 -0.50 10.73
CA VAL A 21 28.82 -1.42 11.81
C VAL A 21 27.37 -1.82 11.59
N SER A 22 27.16 -3.01 11.05
CA SER A 22 25.86 -3.69 11.07
C SER A 22 25.40 -3.74 12.54
N LYS A 23 24.38 -2.95 12.88
CA LYS A 23 23.78 -2.98 14.20
C LYS A 23 23.12 -4.34 14.41
N ASP A 24 23.33 -4.95 15.56
CA ASP A 24 22.67 -6.20 15.89
C ASP A 24 21.16 -6.01 16.11
N VAL A 25 20.38 -7.06 15.85
CA VAL A 25 18.90 -7.03 15.91
C VAL A 25 18.39 -6.64 17.30
N LYS A 26 19.11 -6.97 18.38
CA LYS A 26 18.70 -6.62 19.74
C LYS A 26 18.83 -5.11 19.96
N THR A 27 19.90 -4.50 19.47
CA THR A 27 20.07 -3.05 19.47
C THR A 27 18.97 -2.35 18.67
N LEU A 28 18.67 -2.84 17.46
CA LEU A 28 17.61 -2.27 16.62
C LEU A 28 16.22 -2.39 17.25
N LYS A 29 15.94 -3.52 17.91
CA LYS A 29 14.71 -3.71 18.69
C LYS A 29 14.59 -2.68 19.81
N SER A 30 15.66 -2.48 20.58
CA SER A 30 15.69 -1.48 21.65
C SER A 30 15.53 -0.06 21.11
N GLU A 31 16.14 0.28 19.98
CA GLU A 31 15.97 1.57 19.32
C GLU A 31 14.51 1.80 18.89
N CYS A 32 13.89 0.80 18.26
CA CYS A 32 12.48 0.86 17.86
C CYS A 32 11.56 1.10 19.08
N GLN A 33 11.76 0.32 20.14
CA GLN A 33 10.94 0.40 21.37
C GLN A 33 11.15 1.71 22.13
N ALA A 34 12.38 2.25 22.14
CA ALA A 34 12.68 3.56 22.73
C ALA A 34 11.89 4.70 22.04
N GLN A 35 11.57 4.52 20.76
CA GLN A 35 10.72 5.42 19.96
C GLN A 35 9.24 5.07 20.08
N LYS A 36 8.85 4.25 21.08
CA LYS A 36 7.50 3.70 21.29
C LYS A 36 7.00 2.84 20.11
N GLY A 37 7.91 2.34 19.28
CA GLY A 37 7.60 1.52 18.13
C GLY A 37 7.36 0.06 18.48
N LEU A 38 6.65 -0.63 17.56
CA LEU A 38 6.42 -2.06 17.57
C LEU A 38 7.48 -2.72 16.67
N PHE A 39 8.37 -3.50 17.28
CA PHE A 39 9.37 -4.27 16.55
C PHE A 39 8.82 -5.66 16.23
N ILE A 40 8.70 -5.96 14.94
CA ILE A 40 8.20 -7.23 14.42
C ILE A 40 9.37 -7.96 13.78
N ASN A 41 9.67 -9.15 14.29
CA ASN A 41 10.62 -10.08 13.71
C ASN A 41 10.06 -11.48 13.96
N LYS A 42 9.80 -12.22 12.90
CA LYS A 42 9.36 -13.61 13.01
C LYS A 42 10.62 -14.45 13.14
N SER A 43 10.77 -15.22 14.23
CA SER A 43 12.01 -15.89 14.65
C SER A 43 12.73 -16.78 13.62
N ASN A 44 12.12 -17.04 12.46
CA ASN A 44 12.68 -17.84 11.37
C ASN A 44 13.06 -17.00 10.12
N ASN A 45 12.73 -15.71 10.07
CA ASN A 45 13.09 -14.78 9.00
C ASN A 45 14.15 -13.80 9.51
N SER A 46 15.14 -13.50 8.65
CA SER A 46 16.08 -12.40 8.86
C SER A 46 15.41 -11.04 8.84
N ASP A 47 14.19 -10.97 8.31
CA ASP A 47 13.46 -9.73 8.09
C ASP A 47 12.83 -9.23 9.39
N TYR A 48 12.96 -7.93 9.60
CA TYR A 48 12.36 -7.21 10.71
C TYR A 48 11.82 -5.87 10.24
N VAL A 49 10.74 -5.46 10.88
CA VAL A 49 10.11 -4.16 10.69
C VAL A 49 9.99 -3.47 12.03
N CYS A 50 10.35 -2.19 12.04
CA CYS A 50 9.98 -1.29 13.11
C CYS A 50 8.78 -0.45 12.67
N LEU A 51 7.67 -0.57 13.39
CA LEU A 51 6.50 0.27 13.22
C LEU A 51 6.53 1.38 14.27
N GLN A 52 6.63 2.64 13.88
CA GLN A 52 6.74 3.75 14.82
C GLN A 52 5.43 4.55 14.88
N PRO A 53 4.94 4.90 16.08
CA PRO A 53 3.80 5.80 16.22
C PRO A 53 4.22 7.25 15.92
N ASN A 54 3.32 8.03 15.31
CA ASN A 54 3.50 9.46 15.06
C ASN A 54 4.87 9.80 14.45
N PHE A 55 5.10 9.32 13.22
CA PHE A 55 6.34 9.59 12.52
C PHE A 55 6.50 11.10 12.30
N ASN A 56 7.54 11.70 12.90
CA ASN A 56 7.88 13.13 12.78
C ASN A 56 8.46 13.49 11.39
N GLU A 57 8.06 12.80 10.32
CA GLU A 57 8.41 13.24 8.98
C GLU A 57 7.38 14.23 8.50
N ALA A 58 7.87 15.37 8.00
CA ALA A 58 7.08 16.42 7.39
C ALA A 58 6.27 15.97 6.15
N ASN A 59 6.39 14.70 5.73
CA ASN A 59 5.67 14.08 4.63
C ASN A 59 5.33 12.62 4.99
N LEU A 60 4.08 12.39 5.44
CA LEU A 60 3.47 11.06 5.46
C LEU A 60 3.28 10.49 4.04
N ASP A 61 3.50 11.30 3.00
CA ASP A 61 3.48 10.90 1.59
C ASP A 61 4.28 9.62 1.34
N ASN A 62 3.62 8.55 0.91
CA ASN A 62 4.22 7.23 0.60
C ASN A 62 4.82 6.49 1.80
N ALA A 63 4.35 6.73 3.02
CA ALA A 63 4.70 5.88 4.15
C ALA A 63 3.79 4.62 4.20
N ALA A 64 4.40 3.46 4.42
CA ALA A 64 3.66 2.23 4.71
C ALA A 64 3.19 2.26 6.16
N CYS A 65 1.93 2.64 6.38
CA CYS A 65 1.33 2.74 7.70
C CYS A 65 0.17 1.75 7.90
N ILE A 66 -0.05 1.38 9.15
CA ILE A 66 -1.11 0.47 9.59
C ILE A 66 -1.83 1.04 10.81
N ASN A 67 -3.11 0.71 10.94
CA ASN A 67 -3.84 0.94 12.18
C ASN A 67 -3.65 -0.26 13.13
N VAL A 68 -3.21 0.00 14.36
CA VAL A 68 -3.20 -0.99 15.44
C VAL A 68 -3.97 -0.39 16.62
N SER A 69 -5.15 -0.93 16.91
CA SER A 69 -6.00 -0.50 18.04
C SER A 69 -6.25 1.01 18.08
N GLU A 70 -6.71 1.59 16.96
CA GLU A 70 -7.02 3.02 16.79
C GLU A 70 -5.79 3.95 16.78
N GLN A 71 -4.59 3.39 16.76
CA GLN A 71 -3.33 4.13 16.65
C GLN A 71 -2.62 3.82 15.33
N ILE A 72 -2.18 4.88 14.63
CA ILE A 72 -1.43 4.76 13.39
C ILE A 72 0.04 4.49 13.70
N PHE A 73 0.58 3.44 13.09
CA PHE A 73 2.01 3.16 13.09
C PHE A 73 2.53 3.07 11.67
N CYS A 74 3.70 3.63 11.40
CA CYS A 74 4.33 3.61 10.08
C CYS A 74 5.65 2.85 10.12
N ILE A 75 5.98 2.16 9.03
CA ILE A 75 7.28 1.51 8.86
C ILE A 75 8.38 2.57 8.90
N ASN A 76 9.31 2.41 9.84
CA ASN A 76 10.51 3.25 9.94
C ASN A 76 11.62 2.62 9.09
N PRO A 77 12.00 3.23 7.95
CA PRO A 77 12.99 2.66 7.04
C PRO A 77 14.41 2.60 7.65
N LYS A 78 14.71 3.43 8.66
CA LYS A 78 16.05 3.44 9.30
C LYS A 78 16.29 2.23 10.22
N ILE A 79 15.23 1.56 10.64
CA ILE A 79 15.25 0.43 11.60
C ILE A 79 14.55 -0.80 11.00
N THR A 80 14.28 -0.79 9.70
CA THR A 80 13.67 -1.89 8.94
C THR A 80 14.68 -2.38 7.91
N ASN A 81 14.74 -3.69 7.64
CA ASN A 81 15.62 -4.26 6.62
C ASN A 81 14.89 -4.88 5.43
N ILE A 82 13.60 -4.58 5.28
CA ILE A 82 12.85 -4.91 4.07
C ILE A 82 13.22 -3.87 3.01
N GLU A 83 13.96 -4.30 2.00
CA GLU A 83 14.42 -3.44 0.90
C GLU A 83 13.24 -2.81 0.16
N GLU A 84 12.16 -3.56 -0.05
CA GLU A 84 10.94 -3.07 -0.70
C GLU A 84 10.27 -1.93 0.09
N CYS A 85 10.60 -1.78 1.39
CA CYS A 85 10.11 -0.71 2.25
C CYS A 85 11.06 0.48 2.40
N ASP A 86 12.18 0.50 1.68
CA ASP A 86 13.08 1.65 1.66
C ASP A 86 12.52 2.77 0.78
N ARG A 87 11.90 3.77 1.43
CA ARG A 87 11.34 4.95 0.76
C ARG A 87 12.38 5.86 0.11
N SER A 88 13.66 5.68 0.42
CA SER A 88 14.73 6.45 -0.22
C SER A 88 15.16 5.85 -1.57
N SER A 89 14.69 4.63 -1.88
CA SER A 89 14.95 3.98 -3.17
C SER A 89 14.06 4.54 -4.27
N ASP A 90 14.64 4.74 -5.46
CA ASP A 90 13.89 5.10 -6.68
C ASP A 90 12.91 4.00 -7.11
N ASP A 91 13.15 2.77 -6.67
CA ASP A 91 12.32 1.58 -6.95
C ASP A 91 11.27 1.31 -5.87
N TYR A 92 11.02 2.27 -4.96
CA TYR A 92 10.02 2.10 -3.91
C TYR A 92 8.62 1.88 -4.51
N VAL A 93 8.06 0.71 -4.23
CA VAL A 93 6.67 0.35 -4.57
C VAL A 93 5.94 0.03 -3.29
N TYR A 94 4.92 0.85 -2.97
CA TYR A 94 4.13 0.73 -1.74
C TYR A 94 3.51 -0.67 -1.59
N GLU A 95 2.95 -1.21 -2.66
CA GLU A 95 2.32 -2.53 -2.68
C GLU A 95 3.32 -3.65 -2.40
N ALA A 96 4.56 -3.53 -2.90
CA ALA A 96 5.62 -4.50 -2.64
C ALA A 96 6.06 -4.46 -1.16
N CYS A 97 6.20 -3.27 -0.58
CA CYS A 97 6.48 -3.12 0.85
C CYS A 97 5.38 -3.76 1.71
N LEU A 98 4.11 -3.53 1.38
CA LEU A 98 2.98 -4.12 2.10
C LEU A 98 2.94 -5.64 2.01
N ASP A 99 3.13 -6.20 0.81
CA ASP A 99 3.16 -7.65 0.61
C ASP A 99 4.24 -8.30 1.50
N ARG A 100 5.43 -7.68 1.56
CA ARG A 100 6.49 -8.15 2.46
C ARG A 100 6.15 -8.00 3.93
N PHE A 101 5.57 -6.88 4.33
CA PHE A 101 5.12 -6.67 5.70
C PHE A 101 4.10 -7.74 6.13
N ASN A 102 3.12 -8.06 5.29
CA ASN A 102 2.08 -9.06 5.57
C ASN A 102 2.64 -10.47 5.73
N LYS A 103 3.75 -10.80 5.06
CA LYS A 103 4.42 -12.11 5.21
C LYS A 103 5.10 -12.28 6.57
N ILE A 104 5.52 -11.18 7.21
CA ILE A 104 6.24 -11.22 8.48
C ILE A 104 5.38 -10.88 9.70
N SER A 105 4.28 -10.14 9.50
CA SER A 105 3.39 -9.67 10.57
C SER A 105 2.13 -10.52 10.64
N SER A 106 1.73 -10.91 11.86
CA SER A 106 0.41 -11.51 12.12
C SER A 106 -0.65 -10.48 12.51
N ILE A 107 -0.32 -9.18 12.47
CA ILE A 107 -1.26 -8.10 12.79
C ILE A 107 -2.28 -8.02 11.65
N ALA A 108 -3.54 -8.30 11.98
CA ALA A 108 -4.65 -8.22 11.03
C ALA A 108 -4.77 -6.79 10.46
N TYR A 109 -4.82 -6.72 9.14
CA TYR A 109 -4.59 -5.51 8.37
C TYR A 109 -5.86 -4.68 8.21
N TYR A 110 -5.80 -3.42 8.63
CA TYR A 110 -6.57 -2.34 8.04
C TYR A 110 -5.56 -1.35 7.45
N PRO A 111 -5.43 -1.23 6.11
CA PRO A 111 -4.57 -0.24 5.50
C PRO A 111 -4.93 1.13 6.05
N ILE A 112 -3.97 1.85 6.64
CA ILE A 112 -4.06 3.31 6.64
C ILE A 112 -3.03 3.78 5.62
N LEU A 113 -3.54 3.97 4.40
CA LEU A 113 -2.78 4.42 3.26
C LEU A 113 -2.46 5.91 3.45
N SER A 114 -1.28 6.26 3.96
CA SER A 114 -0.75 7.62 3.78
C SER A 114 -0.13 7.71 2.38
N PHE A 115 -0.97 8.09 1.42
CA PHE A 115 -0.57 8.27 0.03
C PHE A 115 0.19 9.59 -0.19
N SER A 116 1.08 9.60 -1.18
CA SER A 116 1.71 10.83 -1.66
C SER A 116 0.75 11.69 -2.49
N LYS A 117 1.08 12.98 -2.66
CA LYS A 117 0.40 13.86 -3.65
C LYS A 117 0.31 13.27 -5.06
N LYS A 118 1.23 12.37 -5.44
CA LYS A 118 1.24 11.68 -6.74
C LYS A 118 0.07 10.70 -6.86
N ASP A 119 -0.27 9.99 -5.79
CA ASP A 119 -1.39 9.05 -5.80
C ASP A 119 -2.72 9.79 -5.73
N GLU A 120 -2.80 10.90 -5.01
CA GLU A 120 -3.98 11.79 -5.08
C GLU A 120 -4.26 12.28 -6.50
N ALA A 121 -3.21 12.67 -7.24
CA ALA A 121 -3.33 13.05 -8.64
C ALA A 121 -3.78 11.87 -9.51
N LYS A 122 -3.26 10.67 -9.27
CA LYS A 122 -3.67 9.44 -9.96
C LYS A 122 -5.14 9.08 -9.67
N PHE A 123 -5.61 9.20 -8.43
CA PHE A 123 -7.02 8.98 -8.09
C PHE A 123 -7.92 10.00 -8.76
N ALA A 124 -7.54 11.28 -8.76
CA ALA A 124 -8.28 12.33 -9.47
C ALA A 124 -8.34 12.06 -10.99
N GLU A 125 -7.23 11.60 -11.58
CA GLU A 125 -7.16 11.19 -12.98
C GLU A 125 -8.05 9.98 -13.26
N ASN A 126 -7.97 8.93 -12.44
CA ASN A 126 -8.78 7.73 -12.56
C ASN A 126 -10.27 8.03 -12.44
N LYS A 127 -10.67 8.88 -11.48
CA LYS A 127 -12.04 9.36 -11.34
C LYS A 127 -12.53 10.04 -12.61
N LYS A 128 -11.72 10.96 -13.15
CA LYS A 128 -12.04 11.67 -14.39
C LYS A 128 -12.16 10.71 -15.58
N LYS A 129 -11.21 9.78 -15.74
CA LYS A 129 -11.24 8.73 -16.77
C LYS A 129 -12.46 7.84 -16.63
N CYS A 130 -12.81 7.46 -15.40
CA CYS A 130 -13.95 6.60 -15.12
C CYS A 130 -15.25 7.26 -15.60
N VAL A 131 -15.50 8.48 -15.13
CA VAL A 131 -16.71 9.24 -15.47
C VAL A 131 -16.78 9.59 -16.96
N ASN A 132 -15.66 9.96 -17.59
CA ASN A 132 -15.62 10.29 -19.02
C ASN A 132 -15.99 9.11 -19.93
N ASN A 133 -15.76 7.87 -19.47
CA ASN A 133 -16.12 6.65 -20.18
C ASN A 133 -17.49 6.10 -19.75
N LEU A 134 -18.38 6.99 -19.26
CA LEU A 134 -19.74 6.67 -18.79
C LEU A 134 -19.76 5.71 -17.59
N GLY A 135 -18.66 5.64 -16.85
CA GLY A 135 -18.53 4.80 -15.67
C GLY A 135 -19.13 5.43 -14.41
N ILE A 136 -19.36 4.58 -13.41
CA ILE A 136 -19.69 4.97 -12.04
C ILE A 136 -18.41 4.86 -11.21
N TYR A 137 -18.04 5.96 -10.55
CA TYR A 137 -16.91 5.99 -9.63
C TYR A 137 -17.43 5.99 -8.19
N LEU A 138 -17.27 4.85 -7.52
CA LEU A 138 -17.65 4.64 -6.12
C LEU A 138 -16.46 5.00 -5.23
N GLU A 139 -16.73 5.76 -4.17
CA GLU A 139 -15.75 6.18 -3.14
C GLU A 139 -16.32 5.80 -1.78
N TRP A 140 -15.46 5.32 -0.87
CA TRP A 140 -15.85 4.99 0.50
C TRP A 140 -15.85 6.26 1.37
N ASP A 141 -16.97 6.98 1.38
CA ASP A 141 -17.23 8.13 2.27
C ASP A 141 -16.04 9.12 2.40
N ASP A 142 -15.60 9.44 3.63
CA ASP A 142 -14.47 10.32 3.91
C ASP A 142 -13.12 9.74 3.46
N ASP A 143 -13.05 8.42 3.25
CA ASP A 143 -11.86 7.74 2.75
C ASP A 143 -11.90 7.61 1.22
N LYS A 144 -11.63 8.72 0.54
CA LYS A 144 -11.51 8.83 -0.94
C LYS A 144 -10.52 7.86 -1.59
N LYS A 145 -9.80 7.08 -0.78
CA LYS A 145 -8.71 6.18 -1.16
C LYS A 145 -9.21 4.76 -1.44
N LEU A 146 -10.34 4.37 -0.87
CA LEU A 146 -11.07 3.16 -1.26
C LEU A 146 -12.07 3.53 -2.35
N ASN A 147 -11.87 2.96 -3.53
CA ASN A 147 -12.72 3.22 -4.68
C ASN A 147 -12.90 2.00 -5.57
N ALA A 148 -13.98 2.05 -6.35
CA ALA A 148 -14.20 1.18 -7.48
C ALA A 148 -14.67 2.00 -8.68
N CYS A 149 -14.08 1.75 -9.85
CA CYS A 149 -14.62 2.22 -11.11
C CYS A 149 -15.42 1.10 -11.77
N LEU A 150 -16.66 1.40 -12.15
CA LEU A 150 -17.57 0.47 -12.81
C LEU A 150 -17.90 0.98 -14.21
N TYR A 151 -17.67 0.20 -15.25
CA TYR A 151 -18.07 0.53 -16.63
C TYR A 151 -19.33 -0.23 -17.05
N PRO A 152 -20.20 0.37 -17.88
CA PRO A 152 -21.31 -0.37 -18.46
C PRO A 152 -20.83 -1.62 -19.18
N GLU A 153 -21.62 -2.70 -19.17
CA GLU A 153 -21.21 -3.99 -19.77
C GLU A 153 -20.81 -3.88 -21.26
N PHE A 154 -21.39 -2.93 -22.01
CA PHE A 154 -21.07 -2.71 -23.42
C PHE A 154 -19.66 -2.16 -23.68
N ASN A 155 -18.95 -1.71 -22.64
CA ASN A 155 -17.55 -1.29 -22.75
C ASN A 155 -16.56 -2.48 -22.74
N PHE A 156 -17.06 -3.70 -22.50
CA PHE A 156 -16.23 -4.90 -22.41
C PHE A 156 -16.41 -5.80 -23.63
N LYS A 157 -15.32 -6.43 -24.08
CA LYS A 157 -15.35 -7.38 -25.20
C LYS A 157 -15.97 -8.72 -24.79
N SER A 158 -15.77 -9.12 -23.54
CA SER A 158 -16.33 -10.32 -22.91
C SER A 158 -16.60 -10.01 -21.43
N LEU A 159 -17.55 -10.72 -20.82
CA LEU A 159 -17.91 -10.57 -19.41
C LEU A 159 -17.45 -11.75 -18.54
N ASP A 160 -16.96 -12.84 -19.14
CA ASP A 160 -16.62 -14.07 -18.41
C ASP A 160 -15.55 -13.81 -17.33
N ASP A 161 -14.60 -12.94 -17.66
CA ASP A 161 -13.49 -12.56 -16.81
C ASP A 161 -13.72 -11.23 -16.08
N GLU A 162 -14.96 -10.75 -15.99
CA GLU A 162 -15.28 -9.47 -15.33
C GLU A 162 -16.09 -9.68 -14.04
N HIS A 163 -15.91 -8.80 -13.04
CA HIS A 163 -16.81 -8.76 -11.87
C HIS A 163 -17.92 -7.75 -12.17
N CYS A 164 -19.10 -8.26 -12.54
CA CYS A 164 -20.24 -7.43 -12.92
C CYS A 164 -21.33 -7.43 -11.85
N VAL A 165 -22.01 -6.29 -11.72
CA VAL A 165 -23.13 -6.06 -10.82
C VAL A 165 -24.21 -5.23 -11.50
N THR A 166 -25.45 -5.38 -11.06
CA THR A 166 -26.56 -4.53 -11.48
C THR A 166 -26.68 -3.35 -10.52
N VAL A 167 -26.50 -2.14 -11.05
CA VAL A 167 -26.61 -0.89 -10.29
C VAL A 167 -27.97 -0.26 -10.55
N THR A 168 -28.70 0.03 -9.47
CA THR A 168 -30.01 0.66 -9.52
C THR A 168 -29.97 1.99 -8.77
N LYS A 169 -30.36 3.09 -9.43
CA LYS A 169 -30.53 4.38 -8.74
C LYS A 169 -31.84 4.39 -7.95
N ILE A 170 -31.78 4.82 -6.69
CA ILE A 170 -32.95 4.97 -5.83
C ILE A 170 -33.51 6.37 -6.02
N LYS A 171 -34.79 6.51 -6.37
CA LYS A 171 -35.47 7.83 -6.37
C LYS A 171 -35.76 8.29 -4.94
N GLU A 172 -35.96 9.60 -4.74
CA GLU A 172 -36.36 10.23 -3.47
C GLU A 172 -37.62 9.60 -2.80
N ASN A 173 -38.40 8.80 -3.53
CA ASN A 173 -39.57 8.06 -3.02
C ASN A 173 -39.34 6.54 -2.85
N ASN A 174 -38.09 6.08 -2.78
CA ASN A 174 -37.72 4.65 -2.72
C ASN A 174 -38.24 3.78 -3.88
N ILE A 175 -38.50 4.38 -5.04
CA ILE A 175 -38.87 3.63 -6.25
C ILE A 175 -37.58 3.31 -7.02
N PRO A 176 -37.18 2.02 -7.13
CA PRO A 176 -36.00 1.64 -7.89
C PRO A 176 -36.19 1.97 -9.37
N LEU A 177 -35.18 2.57 -9.99
CA LEU A 177 -35.12 2.67 -11.45
C LEU A 177 -34.78 1.31 -12.09
N HIS A 178 -34.82 1.23 -13.42
CA HIS A 178 -34.29 0.05 -14.11
C HIS A 178 -32.80 -0.10 -13.76
N GLY A 179 -32.44 -1.26 -13.22
CA GLY A 179 -31.04 -1.61 -12.95
C GLY A 179 -30.25 -1.74 -14.26
N ILE A 180 -29.05 -1.16 -14.28
CA ILE A 180 -28.14 -1.23 -15.42
C ILE A 180 -26.92 -2.05 -14.98
N LYS A 181 -26.44 -2.95 -15.83
CA LYS A 181 -25.29 -3.80 -15.52
C LYS A 181 -23.98 -3.07 -15.78
N TYR A 182 -23.12 -3.07 -14.77
CA TYR A 182 -21.76 -2.52 -14.82
C TYR A 182 -20.75 -3.56 -14.36
N CYS A 183 -19.50 -3.44 -14.80
CA CYS A 183 -18.41 -4.32 -14.40
C CYS A 183 -17.21 -3.52 -13.88
N VAL A 184 -16.50 -4.11 -12.92
CA VAL A 184 -15.33 -3.51 -12.28
C VAL A 184 -14.19 -3.35 -13.27
N VAL A 185 -13.59 -2.16 -13.30
CA VAL A 185 -12.35 -1.89 -14.04
C VAL A 185 -11.17 -1.97 -13.07
N GLU A 186 -10.39 -3.05 -13.15
CA GLU A 186 -9.36 -3.37 -12.15
C GLU A 186 -8.27 -2.31 -12.02
N ASP A 187 -7.78 -1.79 -13.14
CA ASP A 187 -6.71 -0.77 -13.20
C ASP A 187 -7.10 0.56 -12.54
N MET A 188 -8.41 0.80 -12.40
CA MET A 188 -8.99 2.02 -11.81
C MET A 188 -9.74 1.77 -10.51
N THR A 189 -9.58 0.58 -9.93
CA THR A 189 -10.19 0.19 -8.66
C THR A 189 -9.08 0.01 -7.63
N SER A 190 -9.25 0.46 -6.39
CA SER A 190 -8.25 0.26 -5.34
C SER A 190 -8.53 -0.96 -4.47
N ILE A 191 -9.77 -1.46 -4.45
CA ILE A 191 -10.20 -2.55 -3.57
C ILE A 191 -9.66 -3.90 -4.08
N PRO A 192 -8.74 -4.57 -3.35
CA PRO A 192 -8.14 -5.83 -3.80
C PRO A 192 -9.17 -6.95 -4.01
N ALA A 193 -10.19 -7.00 -3.14
CA ALA A 193 -11.27 -7.99 -3.26
C ALA A 193 -12.05 -7.91 -4.58
N CYS A 194 -11.98 -6.77 -5.28
CA CYS A 194 -12.65 -6.51 -6.54
C CYS A 194 -11.77 -6.71 -7.79
N LYS A 195 -10.51 -7.10 -7.64
CA LYS A 195 -9.60 -7.36 -8.76
C LYS A 195 -9.42 -8.86 -8.94
N LYS A 196 -10.03 -9.48 -9.95
CA LYS A 196 -9.86 -10.91 -10.27
C LYS A 196 -8.40 -11.31 -10.47
N SER A 197 -7.55 -10.40 -10.96
CA SER A 197 -6.10 -10.64 -11.06
C SER A 197 -5.37 -10.70 -9.71
N HIS A 198 -5.98 -10.24 -8.61
CA HIS A 198 -5.36 -10.19 -7.29
C HIS A 198 -5.65 -11.46 -6.48
N GLU A 199 -4.67 -11.95 -5.71
CA GLU A 199 -4.82 -13.14 -4.86
C GLU A 199 -5.90 -13.03 -3.74
N HIS A 200 -6.39 -11.82 -3.50
CA HIS A 200 -7.42 -11.52 -2.50
C HIS A 200 -8.79 -11.30 -3.14
N TYR A 201 -8.91 -11.54 -4.45
CA TYR A 201 -10.18 -11.52 -5.13
C TYR A 201 -11.20 -12.40 -4.41
N ASN A 202 -12.37 -11.84 -4.17
CA ASN A 202 -13.48 -12.59 -3.63
C ASN A 202 -14.79 -11.96 -4.12
N THR A 203 -15.59 -12.74 -4.85
CA THR A 203 -16.87 -12.26 -5.39
C THR A 203 -17.73 -11.60 -4.30
N ASN A 204 -17.98 -12.30 -3.19
CA ASN A 204 -18.82 -11.78 -2.11
C ASN A 204 -18.19 -10.57 -1.42
N GLY A 205 -16.87 -10.59 -1.22
CA GLY A 205 -16.12 -9.47 -0.66
C GLY A 205 -16.27 -8.23 -1.52
N CYS A 206 -16.05 -8.35 -2.83
CA CYS A 206 -16.22 -7.24 -3.75
C CYS A 206 -17.64 -6.70 -3.73
N SER A 207 -18.64 -7.56 -3.89
CA SER A 207 -20.04 -7.12 -3.92
C SER A 207 -20.46 -6.39 -2.65
N ARG A 208 -19.97 -6.82 -1.47
CA ARG A 208 -20.20 -6.11 -0.21
C ARG A 208 -19.55 -4.73 -0.16
N PHE A 209 -18.33 -4.59 -0.68
CA PHE A 209 -17.70 -3.28 -0.78
C PHE A 209 -18.46 -2.36 -1.74
N LEU A 210 -18.84 -2.89 -2.91
CA LEU A 210 -19.59 -2.13 -3.92
C LEU A 210 -20.94 -1.66 -3.36
N ASP A 211 -21.71 -2.55 -2.75
CA ASP A 211 -23.01 -2.24 -2.13
C ASP A 211 -22.90 -1.15 -1.07
N ALA A 212 -21.96 -1.30 -0.13
CA ALA A 212 -21.71 -0.30 0.89
C ALA A 212 -21.35 1.08 0.29
N MET A 213 -20.46 1.13 -0.71
CA MET A 213 -20.10 2.42 -1.35
C MET A 213 -21.25 3.02 -2.17
N ALA A 214 -22.04 2.19 -2.84
CA ALA A 214 -23.19 2.62 -3.63
C ALA A 214 -24.27 3.26 -2.75
N SER A 215 -24.45 2.75 -1.52
CA SER A 215 -25.40 3.30 -0.56
C SER A 215 -25.12 4.77 -0.22
N PHE A 216 -23.84 5.17 -0.11
CA PHE A 216 -23.44 6.58 0.11
C PHE A 216 -23.83 7.50 -1.05
N GLN A 217 -24.10 6.93 -2.22
CA GLN A 217 -24.47 7.66 -3.43
C GLN A 217 -25.94 7.43 -3.83
N ALA A 218 -26.79 6.95 -2.91
CA ALA A 218 -28.19 6.64 -3.16
C ALA A 218 -28.40 5.65 -4.32
N MET A 219 -27.51 4.66 -4.43
CA MET A 219 -27.57 3.55 -5.37
C MET A 219 -27.67 2.23 -4.61
N ASP A 220 -28.29 1.25 -5.24
CA ASP A 220 -28.40 -0.13 -4.80
C ASP A 220 -27.63 -1.04 -5.75
N ILE A 221 -26.96 -2.06 -5.21
CA ILE A 221 -26.18 -3.01 -5.99
C ILE A 221 -26.67 -4.43 -5.75
N SER A 222 -26.94 -5.14 -6.85
CA SER A 222 -27.29 -6.55 -6.84
C SER A 222 -26.34 -7.35 -7.73
N VAL A 223 -26.07 -8.59 -7.33
CA VAL A 223 -25.17 -9.52 -8.01
C VAL A 223 -25.97 -10.52 -8.82
#